data_AF-A0A330L6B3-F1
#
_entry.id   AF-A0A330L6B3-F1
#
_cell.length_a   1.000
_cell.length_b   1.000
_cell.length_c   1.000
_cell.angle_alpha   90.00
_cell.angle_beta   90.00
_cell.angle_gamma   90.00
#
_symmetry.space_group_name_H-M   'P 1'
#
loop_
_entity.id
_entity.type
_entity.pdbx_description
1 polymer ?
#
loop_
_entity_poly.entity_id
_entity_poly.type
_entity_poly.pdbx_seq_one_letter_code
_entity_poly.pdbx_strand_id
1 'polypeptide(L)' 'MSCQRCNGCMIRDSFCDLRDDTGTVVFQGWRCVNCGEVVDAVVLAHRRNHPEGPYRGKTRDRRGWERLAVV' A
#
# COMPACT_ATOMS: atom_id res chain seq x y z
N MET A 1 -16.30 -10.49 1.75
CA MET A 1 -14.83 -10.55 1.98
C MET A 1 -14.60 -10.52 3.47
N SER A 2 -13.81 -11.46 4.01
CA SER A 2 -13.40 -11.48 5.42
C SER A 2 -11.96 -10.99 5.57
N CYS A 3 -11.70 -10.22 6.63
CA CYS A 3 -10.37 -9.71 6.93
C CYS A 3 -9.41 -10.84 7.30
N GLN A 4 -8.26 -10.94 6.64
CA GLN A 4 -7.27 -11.98 6.92
C GLN A 4 -6.59 -11.85 8.29
N ARG A 5 -6.74 -10.71 8.97
CA ARG A 5 -6.14 -10.47 10.31
C ARG A 5 -7.06 -10.83 11.47
N CYS A 6 -8.34 -10.48 11.39
CA CYS A 6 -9.29 -10.65 12.49
C CYS A 6 -10.56 -11.40 12.11
N ASN A 7 -10.64 -11.89 10.87
CA ASN A 7 -11.83 -12.51 10.28
C ASN A 7 -13.09 -11.61 10.27
N GLY A 8 -12.91 -10.30 10.46
CA GLY A 8 -13.98 -9.32 10.52
C GLY A 8 -14.55 -8.92 9.17
N CYS A 9 -15.59 -8.08 9.20
CA CYS A 9 -16.26 -7.57 8.01
C CYS A 9 -15.36 -6.57 7.25
N MET A 10 -15.33 -6.68 5.93
CA MET A 10 -14.66 -5.74 5.04
C MET A 10 -15.65 -5.07 4.11
N ILE A 11 -15.49 -3.76 3.94
CA ILE A 11 -16.28 -2.91 3.04
C ILE A 11 -15.37 -2.30 1.98
N ARG A 12 -15.93 -1.97 0.81
CA ARG A 12 -15.23 -1.14 -0.17
C ARG A 12 -15.19 0.30 0.31
N ASP A 13 -14.05 0.94 0.15
CA ASP A 13 -13.82 2.33 0.53
C ASP A 13 -12.93 3.02 -0.51
N SER A 14 -13.02 4.34 -0.58
CA SER A 14 -12.21 5.18 -1.46
C SER A 14 -11.10 5.82 -0.64
N PHE A 15 -9.87 5.58 -1.03
CA PHE A 15 -8.68 6.07 -0.36
C PHE A 15 -8.00 7.14 -1.20
N CYS A 16 -7.31 8.05 -0.52
CA CYS A 16 -6.62 9.17 -1.10
C CYS A 16 -5.12 9.03 -0.76
N ASP A 17 -4.27 8.77 -1.75
CA ASP A 17 -2.82 8.83 -1.59
C ASP A 17 -2.34 10.27 -1.81
N LEU A 18 -2.18 10.98 -0.71
CA LEU A 18 -1.73 12.38 -0.68
C LEU A 18 -0.25 12.54 -1.11
N ARG A 19 0.49 11.44 -1.29
CA ARG A 19 1.89 11.41 -1.74
C ARG A 19 2.04 10.92 -3.17
N ASP A 20 0.93 10.74 -3.90
CA ASP A 20 1.00 10.35 -5.29
C ASP A 20 1.27 11.55 -6.20
N ASP A 21 2.47 11.58 -6.78
CA ASP A 21 2.90 12.65 -7.68
C ASP A 21 2.40 12.42 -9.13
N THR A 22 1.75 11.28 -9.41
CA THR A 22 1.28 10.91 -10.76
C THR A 22 -0.10 11.44 -11.15
N GLY A 23 -0.75 12.24 -10.28
CA GLY A 23 -2.01 12.91 -10.58
C GLY A 23 -3.27 12.05 -10.43
N THR A 24 -3.15 10.80 -9.96
CA THR A 24 -4.29 9.92 -9.65
C THR A 24 -4.32 9.61 -8.15
N VAL A 25 -4.76 10.61 -7.39
CA VAL A 25 -4.70 10.60 -5.92
C VAL A 25 -5.73 9.65 -5.29
N VAL A 26 -6.73 9.17 -6.02
CA VAL A 26 -7.83 8.36 -5.44
C VAL A 26 -7.81 6.93 -5.96
N PHE A 27 -7.83 5.96 -5.04
CA PHE A 27 -7.91 4.54 -5.35
C PHE A 27 -9.00 3.83 -4.53
N GLN A 28 -9.50 2.71 -5.03
CA GLN A 28 -10.47 1.88 -4.32
C GLN A 28 -9.78 0.72 -3.62
N GLY A 29 -10.17 0.47 -2.37
CA GLY A 29 -9.66 -0.64 -1.58
C GLY A 29 -10.72 -1.24 -0.67
N TRP A 30 -10.33 -2.22 0.12
CA TRP A 30 -11.17 -2.82 1.15
C TRP A 30 -10.68 -2.41 2.53
N ARG A 31 -11.59 -1.90 3.37
CA ARG A 31 -11.33 -1.58 4.77
C ARG A 31 -12.04 -2.56 5.69
N CYS A 32 -11.33 -3.12 6.65
CA CYS A 32 -11.95 -3.85 7.74
C CYS A 32 -12.49 -2.86 8.78
N VAL A 33 -13.80 -2.91 9.04
CA VAL A 33 -14.44 -2.05 10.05
C VAL A 33 -14.11 -2.47 11.48
N ASN A 34 -13.64 -3.70 11.69
CA ASN A 34 -13.34 -4.22 13.03
C ASN A 34 -11.90 -3.96 13.50
N CYS A 35 -10.90 -4.01 12.60
CA CYS A 35 -9.49 -3.85 12.97
C CYS A 35 -8.74 -2.76 12.19
N GLY A 36 -9.38 -2.12 11.21
CA GLY A 36 -8.77 -1.07 10.40
C GLY A 36 -7.82 -1.57 9.31
N GLU A 37 -7.65 -2.88 9.11
CA GLU A 37 -6.83 -3.41 8.02
C GLU A 37 -7.35 -2.91 6.65
N VAL A 38 -6.46 -2.33 5.85
CA VAL A 38 -6.74 -1.87 4.50
C VAL A 38 -6.01 -2.75 3.49
N VAL A 39 -6.72 -3.18 2.46
CA VAL A 39 -6.19 -4.08 1.45
C VAL A 39 -6.70 -3.66 0.07
N ASP A 40 -5.78 -3.41 -0.86
CA ASP A 40 -6.07 -3.19 -2.27
C ASP A 40 -5.38 -4.26 -3.15
N ALA A 41 -5.52 -4.15 -4.47
CA ALA A 41 -4.91 -5.09 -5.41
C ALA A 41 -3.37 -5.09 -5.35
N VAL A 42 -2.75 -3.94 -5.10
CA VAL A 42 -1.30 -3.76 -5.01
C VAL A 42 -0.77 -4.39 -3.72
N VAL A 43 -1.41 -4.13 -2.59
CA VAL A 43 -1.11 -4.75 -1.29
C VAL A 43 -1.25 -6.27 -1.37
N LEU A 44 -2.29 -6.80 -2.02
CA LEU A 44 -2.45 -8.24 -2.22
C LEU A 44 -1.35 -8.82 -3.12
N ALA A 45 -1.03 -8.16 -4.22
CA ALA A 45 0.04 -8.58 -5.11
C ALA A 45 1.40 -8.60 -4.38
N HIS A 46 1.70 -7.57 -3.61
CA HIS A 46 2.90 -7.52 -2.78
C HIS A 46 2.94 -8.65 -1.75
N ARG A 47 1.84 -8.91 -1.03
CA ARG A 47 1.79 -10.01 -0.05
C ARG A 47 1.99 -11.39 -0.69
N ARG A 48 1.42 -11.62 -1.88
CA ARG A 48 1.61 -12.89 -2.61
C ARG A 48 3.04 -13.08 -3.09
N ASN A 49 3.70 -12.00 -3.49
CA ASN A 49 5.03 -12.02 -4.09
C ASN A 49 6.15 -11.74 -3.07
N HIS A 50 5.85 -11.49 -1.80
CA HIS A 50 6.86 -11.16 -0.81
C HIS A 50 7.55 -12.46 -0.34
N PRO A 51 8.89 -12.55 -0.41
CA PRO A 51 9.61 -13.64 0.25
C PRO A 51 9.35 -13.55 1.77
N GLU A 52 9.22 -14.67 2.48
CA GLU A 52 8.87 -14.73 3.92
C GLU A 52 9.91 -14.10 4.88
N GLY A 53 10.85 -13.32 4.37
CA GLY A 53 11.84 -12.58 5.13
C GLY A 53 11.38 -11.17 5.54
N PRO A 54 12.04 -10.56 6.53
CA PRO A 54 11.80 -9.15 6.88
C PRO A 54 11.98 -8.27 5.64
N TYR A 55 11.14 -7.24 5.52
CA TYR A 55 11.23 -6.24 4.46
C TYR A 55 12.65 -5.67 4.41
N ARG A 56 13.49 -6.17 3.49
CA ARG A 56 14.79 -5.59 3.15
C ARG A 56 14.53 -4.40 2.23
N GLY A 57 13.94 -3.35 2.80
CA GLY A 57 13.93 -2.06 2.15
C GLY A 57 15.38 -1.72 1.81
N LYS A 58 15.70 -1.60 0.52
CA LYS A 58 16.78 -0.70 0.15
C LYS A 58 16.25 0.66 0.57
N THR A 59 16.65 1.15 1.74
CA THR A 59 16.43 2.54 2.13
C THR A 59 16.77 3.34 0.88
N ARG A 60 15.79 4.01 0.27
CA ARG A 60 16.06 4.92 -0.83
C ARG A 60 17.04 5.92 -0.24
N ASP A 61 18.33 5.80 -0.57
CA ASP A 61 19.33 6.77 -0.18
C ASP A 61 18.78 8.12 -0.63
N ARG A 62 18.61 9.05 0.32
CA ARG A 62 18.13 10.41 0.06
C ARG A 62 18.96 11.07 -1.05
N ARG A 63 20.23 10.67 -1.22
CA ARG A 63 21.18 11.15 -2.24
C ARG A 63 20.91 10.63 -3.66
N GLY A 64 19.97 9.71 -3.85
CA GLY A 64 19.56 9.20 -5.17
C GLY A 64 18.49 10.07 -5.84
N TRP A 65 17.62 10.71 -5.05
CA TRP A 65 16.53 11.55 -5.57
C TRP A 65 17.03 12.90 -6.10
N GLU A 66 18.03 13.49 -5.44
CA GLU A 66 18.62 14.79 -5.85
C GLU A 66 19.32 14.74 -7.22
N ARG A 67 19.78 13.56 -7.68
CA ARG A 67 20.41 13.41 -9.01
C ARG A 67 19.43 13.18 -10.15
N LEU A 68 18.18 12.79 -9.86
CA LEU A 68 17.13 12.60 -10.86
C LEU A 68 16.25 13.84 -11.04
N ALA A 69 16.29 14.79 -10.10
CA ALA A 69 15.56 16.06 -10.17
C ALA A 69 16.29 17.16 -10.99
N VAL A 70 17.42 16.83 -11.62
CA VAL A 70 18.17 17.72 -12.52
C VAL A 70 18.31 17.06 -13.89
N VAL A 71 17.19 16.89 -14.58
CA VAL A 71 17.13 16.80 -16.05
C VAL A 71 15.89 17.52 -16.52
#